data_AF-M4T108-F1
#
_entry.id   AF-M4T108-F1
#
_cell.length_a   1.000
_cell.length_b   1.000
_cell.length_c   1.000
_cell.angle_alpha   90.00
_cell.angle_beta   90.00
_cell.angle_gamma   90.00
#
_symmetry.space_group_name_H-M   'P 1'
#
loop_
_entity.id
_entity.type
_entity.pdbx_description
1 polymer ?
#
loop_
_entity_poly.entity_id
_entity_poly.type
_entity_poly.pdbx_seq_one_letter_code
_entity_poly.pdbx_strand_id
1 'polypeptide(L)'
;MRAELALLTAITITTATETEEAIKYTLWSRQCKLAKMLKSSSKNAAAQLSATRSNINTLTLTATKLEIYALARPADGKARAATALALAAEAAAAAQLIKLKQQTDKAIKAVGYGHAGAAFITGFYQLLASNDNSNNAYCLDSSGGNANGAGEMTTLGCSATSDNVFVAGPGPDPGDLQATGFAHNDEVTSTSGQGTRSKCGFLKTAATLQSNAGFYSTRPANDKGLAHGLLTLNGANNPIAPALTDLSGKADDPALGFWHKAHAAAQAAANEKSITINNDETQRLKDLAR
;
A
#
# COMPACT_ATOMS: atom_id res chain seq x y z
N MET A 1 44.06 19.78 35.54
CA MET A 1 43.44 20.61 34.48
C MET A 1 43.98 20.09 33.15
N ARG A 2 43.21 19.28 32.42
CA ARG A 2 42.44 19.64 31.18
C ARG A 2 43.37 20.27 30.12
N ALA A 3 43.42 19.82 28.87
CA ALA A 3 42.28 19.41 28.05
C ALA A 3 42.64 18.35 27.00
N GLU A 4 41.66 17.48 26.75
CA GLU A 4 41.57 16.53 25.66
C GLU A 4 41.40 17.25 24.32
N LEU A 5 42.14 16.83 23.29
CA LEU A 5 41.95 17.29 21.92
C LEU A 5 40.98 16.33 21.23
N ALA A 6 39.71 16.73 21.14
CA ALA A 6 38.69 16.02 20.39
C ALA A 6 38.94 16.18 18.88
N LEU A 7 39.15 15.06 18.18
CA LEU A 7 39.22 15.00 16.73
C LEU A 7 37.80 15.13 16.16
N LEU A 8 37.39 16.34 15.76
CA LEU A 8 36.19 16.54 14.95
C LEU A 8 36.47 16.07 13.52
N THR A 9 35.97 14.90 13.15
CA THR A 9 35.81 14.51 11.75
C THR A 9 34.75 15.43 11.15
N ALA A 10 35.18 16.42 10.37
CA ALA A 10 34.28 17.24 9.58
C ALA A 10 33.55 16.34 8.58
N ILE A 11 32.24 16.14 8.79
CA ILE A 11 31.34 15.71 7.73
C ILE A 11 31.40 16.83 6.69
N THR A 12 32.07 16.59 5.56
CA THR A 12 32.02 17.50 4.42
C THR A 12 30.57 17.59 3.96
N ILE A 13 29.90 18.66 4.37
CA ILE A 13 28.58 19.05 3.86
C ILE A 13 28.82 19.45 2.40
N THR A 14 28.49 18.57 1.47
CA THR A 14 28.48 18.92 0.04
C THR A 14 27.42 19.99 -0.18
N THR A 15 27.86 21.20 -0.49
CA THR A 15 26.98 22.28 -0.97
C THR A 15 26.44 21.90 -2.36
N ALA A 16 25.14 22.10 -2.58
CA ALA A 16 24.54 21.94 -3.89
C ALA A 16 25.17 22.93 -4.89
N THR A 17 25.73 22.43 -5.99
CA THR A 17 26.12 23.23 -7.15
C THR A 17 24.93 23.43 -8.13
N GLU A 18 25.12 24.09 -9.27
CA GLU A 18 24.00 24.51 -10.16
C GLU A 18 23.19 23.37 -10.81
N THR A 19 23.61 22.13 -10.61
CA THR A 19 23.06 20.91 -11.25
C THR A 19 22.30 20.02 -10.27
N GLU A 20 21.95 20.53 -9.08
CA GLU A 20 21.37 19.75 -7.99
C GLU A 20 19.86 19.96 -7.90
N GLU A 21 19.10 19.32 -8.81
CA GLU A 21 17.64 19.47 -8.86
C GLU A 21 16.90 18.73 -7.73
N ALA A 22 15.86 19.38 -7.20
CA ALA A 22 14.83 18.70 -6.42
C ALA A 22 14.10 17.65 -7.27
N ILE A 23 13.39 16.73 -6.64
CA ILE A 23 12.46 15.85 -7.35
C ILE A 23 11.20 16.64 -7.69
N LYS A 24 10.79 16.60 -8.97
CA LYS A 24 9.59 17.27 -9.45
C LYS A 24 8.34 16.75 -8.77
N TYR A 25 7.42 17.67 -8.47
CA TYR A 25 6.13 17.36 -7.84
C TYR A 25 5.38 16.19 -8.46
N THR A 26 5.27 16.17 -9.79
CA THR A 26 4.53 15.15 -10.53
C THR A 26 5.08 13.74 -10.33
N LEU A 27 6.38 13.61 -10.07
CA LEU A 27 7.03 12.31 -9.83
C LEU A 27 6.85 11.84 -8.38
N TRP A 28 7.14 12.68 -7.39
CA TRP A 28 7.06 12.21 -6.00
C TRP A 28 5.63 12.15 -5.47
N SER A 29 4.74 13.05 -5.91
CA SER A 29 3.34 13.07 -5.45
C SER A 29 2.56 11.82 -5.88
N ARG A 30 2.77 11.31 -7.10
CA ARG A 30 2.14 10.07 -7.57
C ARG A 30 2.61 8.84 -6.78
N GLN A 31 3.88 8.81 -6.37
CA GLN A 31 4.39 7.74 -5.52
C GLN A 31 3.80 7.83 -4.11
N CYS A 32 3.63 9.03 -3.55
CA CYS A 32 2.90 9.20 -2.29
C CYS A 32 1.44 8.76 -2.39
N LYS A 33 0.76 9.04 -3.50
CA LYS A 33 -0.60 8.54 -3.78
C LYS A 33 -0.63 7.01 -3.87
N LEU A 34 0.38 6.40 -4.50
CA LEU A 34 0.55 4.94 -4.48
C LEU A 34 0.69 4.41 -3.05
N ALA A 35 1.52 5.04 -2.20
CA ALA A 35 1.62 4.65 -0.78
C ALA A 35 0.27 4.76 -0.03
N LYS A 36 -0.52 5.79 -0.33
CA LYS A 36 -1.89 5.95 0.22
C LYS A 36 -2.80 4.79 -0.17
N MET A 37 -2.81 4.44 -1.46
CA MET A 37 -3.63 3.35 -2.00
C MET A 37 -3.17 2.00 -1.42
N LEU A 38 -1.86 1.74 -1.35
CA LEU A 38 -1.35 0.50 -0.76
C LEU A 38 -1.78 0.33 0.70
N LYS A 39 -1.77 1.42 1.48
CA LYS A 39 -2.30 1.44 2.86
C LYS A 39 -3.81 1.21 2.94
N SER A 40 -4.62 1.47 1.90
CA SER A 40 -6.06 1.17 1.96
C SER A 40 -6.38 -0.32 1.82
N SER A 41 -5.39 -1.15 1.46
CA SER A 41 -5.53 -2.62 1.45
C SER A 41 -5.96 -3.18 2.81
N SER A 42 -5.50 -2.59 3.92
CA SER A 42 -5.91 -3.00 5.29
C SER A 42 -7.34 -2.62 5.61
N LYS A 43 -7.85 -1.50 5.09
CA LYS A 43 -9.25 -1.11 5.24
C LYS A 43 -10.17 -2.10 4.54
N ASN A 44 -9.82 -2.49 3.32
CA ASN A 44 -10.55 -3.51 2.56
C ASN A 44 -10.57 -4.85 3.29
N ALA A 45 -9.39 -5.30 3.74
CA ALA A 45 -9.24 -6.53 4.50
C ALA A 45 -10.13 -6.52 5.76
N ALA A 46 -10.08 -5.45 6.55
CA ALA A 46 -10.91 -5.30 7.74
C ALA A 46 -12.41 -5.33 7.40
N ALA A 47 -12.84 -4.66 6.32
CA ALA A 47 -14.23 -4.67 5.88
C ALA A 47 -14.70 -6.06 5.46
N GLN A 48 -13.92 -6.77 4.63
CA GLN A 48 -14.25 -8.11 4.15
C GLN A 48 -14.32 -9.13 5.30
N LEU A 49 -13.29 -9.15 6.15
CA LEU A 49 -13.23 -10.08 7.28
C LEU A 49 -14.34 -9.82 8.30
N SER A 50 -14.64 -8.55 8.58
CA SER A 50 -15.74 -8.17 9.49
C SER A 50 -17.10 -8.58 8.92
N ALA A 51 -17.34 -8.33 7.63
CA ALA A 51 -18.58 -8.73 6.96
C ALA A 51 -18.79 -10.26 7.02
N THR A 52 -17.78 -11.04 6.68
CA THR A 52 -17.86 -12.51 6.70
C THR A 52 -18.08 -13.05 8.12
N ARG A 53 -17.40 -12.49 9.13
CA ARG A 53 -17.65 -12.84 10.55
C ARG A 53 -19.08 -12.52 10.99
N SER A 54 -19.61 -11.37 10.59
CA SER A 54 -21.01 -10.99 10.86
C SER A 54 -21.99 -11.98 10.22
N ASN A 55 -21.71 -12.43 8.99
CA ASN A 55 -22.54 -13.41 8.30
C ASN A 55 -22.55 -14.77 9.01
N ILE A 56 -21.38 -15.25 9.44
CA ILE A 56 -21.26 -16.49 10.22
C ILE A 56 -22.09 -16.40 11.50
N ASN A 57 -21.97 -15.31 12.25
CA ASN A 57 -22.71 -15.11 13.50
C ASN A 57 -24.22 -15.09 13.25
N THR A 58 -24.67 -14.41 12.21
CA THR A 58 -26.09 -14.30 11.85
C THR A 58 -26.68 -15.65 11.42
N LEU A 59 -25.94 -16.42 10.62
CA LEU A 59 -26.38 -17.76 10.20
C LEU A 59 -26.40 -18.74 11.37
N THR A 60 -25.39 -18.71 12.23
CA THR A 60 -25.32 -19.55 13.44
C THR A 60 -26.49 -19.23 14.37
N LEU A 61 -26.78 -17.95 14.60
CA LEU A 61 -27.94 -17.54 15.40
C LEU A 61 -29.26 -18.00 14.77
N THR A 62 -29.37 -17.94 13.44
CA THR A 62 -30.56 -18.41 12.72
C THR A 62 -30.74 -19.92 12.91
N ALA A 63 -29.67 -20.71 12.78
CA ALA A 63 -29.70 -22.15 13.03
C ALA A 63 -30.17 -22.45 14.45
N THR A 64 -29.53 -21.85 15.47
CA THR A 64 -29.89 -22.06 16.88
C THR A 64 -31.34 -21.71 17.19
N LYS A 65 -31.87 -20.60 16.65
CA LYS A 65 -33.30 -20.24 16.82
C LYS A 65 -34.23 -21.32 16.26
N LEU A 66 -33.91 -21.86 15.08
CA LEU A 66 -34.71 -22.87 14.40
C LEU A 66 -34.65 -24.23 15.12
N GLU A 67 -33.49 -24.60 15.65
CA GLU A 67 -33.32 -25.79 16.49
C GLU A 67 -34.14 -25.69 17.78
N ILE A 68 -34.03 -24.55 18.48
CA ILE A 68 -34.83 -24.29 19.68
C ILE A 68 -36.32 -24.38 19.38
N TYR A 69 -36.79 -23.84 18.24
CA TYR A 69 -38.18 -23.96 17.82
C TYR A 69 -38.60 -25.43 17.64
N ALA A 70 -37.80 -26.21 16.89
CA ALA A 70 -38.10 -27.61 16.62
C ALA A 70 -38.12 -28.45 17.91
N LEU A 71 -37.21 -28.19 18.85
CA LEU A 71 -37.13 -28.87 20.14
C LEU A 71 -38.25 -28.46 21.11
N ALA A 72 -38.61 -27.17 21.13
CA ALA A 72 -39.68 -26.68 22.00
C ALA A 72 -41.08 -27.07 21.51
N ARG A 73 -41.23 -27.37 20.21
CA ARG A 73 -42.51 -27.69 19.58
C ARG A 73 -42.42 -28.92 18.65
N PRO A 74 -42.04 -30.10 19.17
CA PRO A 74 -41.75 -31.27 18.33
C PRO A 74 -42.97 -31.82 17.58
N ALA A 75 -44.18 -31.58 18.09
CA ALA A 75 -45.44 -31.99 17.45
C ALA A 75 -46.00 -30.97 16.46
N ASP A 76 -45.39 -29.79 16.33
CA ASP A 76 -45.82 -28.75 15.39
C ASP A 76 -45.48 -29.18 13.95
N GLY A 77 -46.41 -29.00 13.02
CA GLY A 77 -46.22 -29.39 11.62
C GLY A 77 -45.02 -28.70 10.94
N LYS A 78 -44.54 -27.59 11.49
CA LYS A 78 -43.37 -26.84 11.01
C LYS A 78 -42.06 -27.29 11.65
N ALA A 79 -42.07 -28.16 12.67
CA ALA A 79 -40.85 -28.59 13.37
C ALA A 79 -39.83 -29.21 12.41
N ARG A 80 -40.26 -30.09 11.51
CA ARG A 80 -39.39 -30.68 10.48
C ARG A 80 -38.81 -29.65 9.51
N ALA A 81 -39.62 -28.66 9.11
CA ALA A 81 -39.16 -27.59 8.23
C ALA A 81 -38.13 -26.69 8.95
N ALA A 82 -38.34 -26.42 10.24
CA ALA A 82 -37.38 -25.69 11.07
C ALA A 82 -36.06 -26.45 11.21
N THR A 83 -36.09 -27.77 11.46
CA THR A 83 -34.88 -28.60 11.48
C THR A 83 -34.13 -28.58 10.14
N ALA A 84 -34.84 -28.67 9.01
CA ALA A 84 -34.21 -28.60 7.69
C ALA A 84 -33.56 -27.23 7.43
N LEU A 85 -34.23 -26.14 7.80
CA LEU A 85 -33.70 -24.78 7.67
C LEU A 85 -32.52 -24.52 8.62
N ALA A 86 -32.51 -25.15 9.81
CA ALA A 86 -31.38 -25.08 10.72
C ALA A 86 -30.13 -25.68 10.07
N LEU A 87 -30.25 -26.90 9.54
CA LEU A 87 -29.16 -27.57 8.82
C LEU A 87 -28.67 -26.77 7.61
N ALA A 88 -29.58 -26.15 6.86
CA ALA A 88 -29.22 -25.27 5.75
C ALA A 88 -28.44 -24.03 6.22
N ALA A 89 -28.86 -23.41 7.34
CA ALA A 89 -28.16 -22.28 7.93
C ALA A 89 -26.76 -22.66 8.43
N GLU A 90 -26.60 -23.83 9.04
CA GLU A 90 -25.29 -24.36 9.45
C GLU A 90 -24.38 -24.63 8.24
N ALA A 91 -24.90 -25.24 7.18
CA ALA A 91 -24.15 -25.47 5.95
C ALA A 91 -23.69 -24.15 5.32
N ALA A 92 -24.56 -23.14 5.29
CA ALA A 92 -24.21 -21.80 4.83
C ALA A 92 -23.14 -21.14 5.73
N ALA A 93 -23.23 -21.32 7.05
CA ALA A 93 -22.22 -20.81 7.99
C ALA A 93 -20.85 -21.49 7.76
N ALA A 94 -20.82 -22.80 7.53
CA ALA A 94 -19.62 -23.54 7.19
C ALA A 94 -18.99 -23.06 5.87
N ALA A 95 -19.81 -22.76 4.85
CA ALA A 95 -19.32 -22.18 3.60
C ALA A 95 -18.68 -20.79 3.82
N GLN A 96 -19.27 -19.96 4.68
CA GLN A 96 -18.69 -18.67 5.06
C GLN A 96 -17.38 -18.84 5.85
N LEU A 97 -17.24 -19.89 6.67
CA LEU A 97 -15.99 -20.18 7.38
C LEU A 97 -14.85 -20.56 6.41
N ILE A 98 -15.14 -21.38 5.39
CA ILE A 98 -14.18 -21.71 4.33
C ILE A 98 -13.76 -20.44 3.58
N LYS A 99 -14.73 -19.58 3.26
CA LYS A 99 -14.50 -18.28 2.62
C LYS A 99 -13.64 -17.36 3.48
N LEU A 100 -13.89 -17.31 4.79
CA LEU A 100 -13.13 -16.52 5.75
C LEU A 100 -11.65 -16.91 5.73
N LYS A 101 -11.34 -18.21 5.65
CA LYS A 101 -9.95 -18.68 5.55
C LYS A 101 -9.27 -18.16 4.28
N GLN A 102 -9.93 -18.29 3.12
CA GLN A 102 -9.40 -17.80 1.85
C GLN A 102 -9.21 -16.28 1.83
N GLN A 103 -10.19 -15.54 2.37
CA GLN A 103 -10.12 -14.10 2.54
C GLN A 103 -8.96 -13.68 3.45
N THR A 104 -8.74 -14.42 4.54
CA THR A 104 -7.67 -14.13 5.51
C THR A 104 -6.29 -14.25 4.86
N ASP A 105 -6.03 -15.31 4.09
CA ASP A 105 -4.75 -15.49 3.41
C ASP A 105 -4.45 -14.36 2.40
N LYS A 106 -5.47 -13.95 1.65
CA LYS A 106 -5.38 -12.84 0.69
C LYS A 106 -5.20 -11.49 1.40
N ALA A 107 -5.96 -11.25 2.46
CA ALA A 107 -5.89 -10.06 3.29
C ALA A 107 -4.50 -9.89 3.90
N ILE A 108 -3.93 -10.94 4.50
CA ILE A 108 -2.59 -10.90 5.11
C ILE A 108 -1.54 -10.51 4.07
N LYS A 109 -1.59 -11.08 2.86
CA LYS A 109 -0.66 -10.73 1.79
C LYS A 109 -0.84 -9.29 1.33
N ALA A 110 -2.08 -8.86 1.09
CA ALA A 110 -2.37 -7.49 0.64
C ALA A 110 -1.92 -6.45 1.66
N VAL A 111 -2.18 -6.69 2.95
CA VAL A 111 -1.72 -5.84 4.05
C VAL A 111 -0.20 -5.85 4.15
N GLY A 112 0.42 -7.03 4.18
CA GLY A 112 1.87 -7.17 4.33
C GLY A 112 2.64 -6.46 3.22
N TYR A 113 2.34 -6.78 1.95
CA TYR A 113 2.99 -6.14 0.81
C TYR A 113 2.60 -4.67 0.67
N GLY A 114 1.33 -4.31 0.93
CA GLY A 114 0.83 -2.94 0.85
C GLY A 114 1.55 -2.02 1.83
N HIS A 115 1.64 -2.41 3.11
CA HIS A 115 2.35 -1.61 4.11
C HIS A 115 3.86 -1.59 3.90
N ALA A 116 4.47 -2.70 3.46
CA ALA A 116 5.89 -2.70 3.10
C ALA A 116 6.19 -1.72 1.96
N GLY A 117 5.37 -1.73 0.89
CA GLY A 117 5.53 -0.83 -0.25
C GLY A 117 5.31 0.63 0.13
N ALA A 118 4.25 0.89 0.90
CA ALA A 118 3.99 2.23 1.43
C ALA A 118 5.12 2.74 2.33
N ALA A 119 5.76 1.87 3.12
CA ALA A 119 6.89 2.22 3.97
C ALA A 119 8.16 2.51 3.17
N PHE A 120 8.46 1.75 2.11
CA PHE A 120 9.59 2.05 1.22
C PHE A 120 9.47 3.44 0.58
N ILE A 121 8.26 3.77 0.10
CA ILE A 121 7.96 5.09 -0.47
C ILE A 121 8.06 6.17 0.60
N THR A 122 7.31 6.01 1.69
CA THR A 122 7.17 7.04 2.73
C THR A 122 8.51 7.32 3.40
N GLY A 123 9.25 6.29 3.78
CA GLY A 123 10.54 6.45 4.45
C GLY A 123 11.57 7.14 3.56
N PHE A 124 11.61 6.81 2.26
CA PHE A 124 12.50 7.49 1.31
C PHE A 124 12.15 8.96 1.16
N TYR A 125 10.87 9.31 0.99
CA TYR A 125 10.48 10.71 0.85
C TYR A 125 10.59 11.49 2.16
N GLN A 126 10.40 10.86 3.32
CA GLN A 126 10.64 11.50 4.61
C GLN A 126 12.12 11.81 4.81
N LEU A 127 13.01 10.91 4.37
CA LEU A 127 14.44 11.17 4.35
C LEU A 127 14.76 12.40 3.47
N LEU A 128 14.21 12.46 2.25
CA LEU A 128 14.41 13.62 1.37
C LEU A 128 13.83 14.92 1.96
N ALA A 129 12.66 14.87 2.57
CA ALA A 129 12.04 16.03 3.20
C ALA A 129 12.81 16.53 4.42
N SER A 130 13.54 15.66 5.11
CA SER A 130 14.41 16.05 6.23
C SER A 130 15.66 16.81 5.78
N ASN A 131 16.00 16.79 4.49
CA ASN A 131 17.10 17.57 3.89
C ASN A 131 16.62 18.98 3.51
N ASP A 132 16.06 19.72 4.47
CA ASP A 132 15.63 21.11 4.32
C ASP A 132 16.59 22.08 5.05
N ASN A 133 16.85 23.23 4.43
CA ASN A 133 17.57 24.34 5.04
C ASN A 133 16.73 25.62 4.95
N SER A 134 15.65 25.68 5.73
CA SER A 134 14.75 26.83 5.79
C SER A 134 14.23 27.27 4.41
N ASN A 135 13.85 26.31 3.56
CA ASN A 135 13.41 26.49 2.17
C ASN A 135 14.47 26.97 1.17
N ASN A 136 15.71 27.22 1.59
CA ASN A 136 16.78 27.57 0.66
C ASN A 136 17.28 26.34 -0.12
N ALA A 137 17.33 25.19 0.55
CA ALA A 137 17.59 23.87 -0.03
C ALA A 137 16.45 22.92 0.38
N TYR A 138 15.99 22.09 -0.56
CA TYR A 138 14.95 21.09 -0.37
C TYR A 138 15.03 20.02 -1.46
N CYS A 139 14.59 18.80 -1.16
CA CYS A 139 14.65 17.70 -2.13
C CYS A 139 13.34 17.39 -2.85
N LEU A 140 12.24 18.05 -2.48
CA LEU A 140 10.92 17.84 -3.06
C LEU A 140 10.34 19.19 -3.47
N ASP A 141 10.01 19.35 -4.75
CA ASP A 141 9.27 20.52 -5.21
C ASP A 141 7.84 20.51 -4.69
N SER A 142 7.31 21.67 -4.35
CA SER A 142 5.87 21.90 -4.16
C SER A 142 5.10 21.74 -5.48
N SER A 143 3.77 21.64 -5.37
CA SER A 143 2.86 21.67 -6.52
C SER A 143 3.06 22.87 -7.45
N GLY A 144 3.52 24.01 -6.91
CA GLY A 144 3.86 25.22 -7.67
C GLY A 144 5.23 25.17 -8.38
N GLY A 145 6.06 24.16 -8.11
CA GLY A 145 7.34 23.94 -8.79
C GLY A 145 8.43 24.96 -8.47
N ASN A 146 8.38 25.62 -7.30
CA ASN A 146 9.37 26.63 -6.90
C ASN A 146 9.60 26.75 -5.39
N ALA A 147 8.96 25.91 -4.57
CA ALA A 147 9.07 25.93 -3.11
C ALA A 147 9.24 24.51 -2.56
N ASN A 148 9.49 24.41 -1.25
CA ASN A 148 9.59 23.13 -0.55
C ASN A 148 8.21 22.43 -0.49
N GLY A 149 8.13 21.22 -1.06
CA GLY A 149 6.93 20.39 -1.10
C GLY A 149 6.69 19.52 0.13
N ALA A 150 7.58 19.53 1.13
CA ALA A 150 7.48 18.66 2.31
C ALA A 150 6.13 18.76 3.05
N GLY A 151 5.52 19.96 3.08
CA GLY A 151 4.21 20.19 3.70
C GLY A 151 3.05 19.43 3.03
N GLU A 152 3.20 19.01 1.77
CA GLU A 152 2.16 18.31 1.02
C GLU A 152 2.25 16.77 1.16
N MET A 153 3.31 16.24 1.77
CA MET A 153 3.54 14.80 1.83
C MET A 153 2.44 14.03 2.55
N THR A 154 2.00 14.53 3.71
CA THR A 154 0.99 13.86 4.53
C THR A 154 -0.35 13.77 3.81
N THR A 155 -0.77 14.84 3.13
CA THR A 155 -2.05 14.89 2.41
C THR A 155 -2.03 13.99 1.17
N LEU A 156 -0.88 13.89 0.50
CA LEU A 156 -0.65 13.00 -0.64
C LEU A 156 -0.51 11.53 -0.25
N GLY A 157 -0.18 11.24 1.01
CA GLY A 157 -0.18 9.88 1.56
C GLY A 157 1.18 9.33 1.98
N CYS A 158 2.26 10.10 1.82
CA CYS A 158 3.57 9.83 2.42
C CYS A 158 3.56 10.22 3.91
N SER A 159 2.69 9.57 4.67
CA SER A 159 2.56 9.71 6.11
C SER A 159 2.87 8.40 6.80
N ALA A 160 3.34 8.50 8.05
CA ALA A 160 3.42 7.33 8.92
C ALA A 160 2.09 6.59 8.94
N THR A 161 2.17 5.26 9.00
CA THR A 161 0.98 4.43 9.19
C THR A 161 0.35 4.77 10.54
N SER A 162 -0.97 4.91 10.57
CA SER A 162 -1.72 5.13 11.81
C SER A 162 -2.87 4.13 11.93
N ASP A 163 -3.42 3.97 13.12
CA ASP A 163 -4.45 2.95 13.41
C ASP A 163 -5.71 3.08 12.54
N ASN A 164 -5.96 4.27 12.00
CA ASN A 164 -7.12 4.54 11.15
C ASN A 164 -7.12 3.79 9.81
N VAL A 165 -5.99 3.18 9.41
CA VAL A 165 -5.91 2.35 8.20
C VAL A 165 -6.32 0.91 8.47
N PHE A 166 -6.38 0.47 9.73
CA PHE A 166 -6.75 -0.90 10.09
C PHE A 166 -8.23 -1.06 10.45
N VAL A 167 -9.01 0.02 10.41
CA VAL A 167 -10.46 -0.03 10.55
C VAL A 167 -11.14 -0.32 9.21
N ALA A 168 -12.27 -1.02 9.26
CA ALA A 168 -13.07 -1.36 8.09
C ALA A 168 -13.41 -0.11 7.28
N GLY A 169 -13.19 -0.16 5.97
CA GLY A 169 -13.45 0.95 5.08
C GLY A 169 -13.22 0.58 3.61
N PRO A 170 -13.29 1.58 2.72
CA PRO A 170 -13.04 1.34 1.30
C PRO A 170 -11.60 0.90 1.06
N GLY A 171 -11.44 -0.03 0.12
CA GLY A 171 -10.15 -0.50 -0.36
C GLY A 171 -9.48 0.44 -1.36
N PRO A 172 -8.50 -0.08 -2.11
CA PRO A 172 -7.97 0.59 -3.29
C PRO A 172 -9.07 0.97 -4.28
N ASP A 173 -8.99 2.19 -4.83
CA ASP A 173 -9.89 2.61 -5.89
C ASP A 173 -9.61 1.79 -7.17
N PRO A 174 -10.62 1.25 -7.87
CA PRO A 174 -10.43 0.55 -9.14
C PRO A 174 -9.75 1.40 -10.24
N GLY A 175 -9.86 2.73 -10.16
CA GLY A 175 -9.14 3.66 -11.02
C GLY A 175 -7.64 3.70 -10.74
N ASP A 176 -7.23 3.50 -9.48
CA ASP A 176 -5.83 3.49 -9.03
C ASP A 176 -5.18 2.09 -9.13
N LEU A 177 -5.96 1.03 -8.90
CA LEU A 177 -5.53 -0.37 -8.96
C LEU A 177 -6.16 -1.08 -10.17
N GLN A 178 -5.44 -1.09 -11.28
CA GLN A 178 -5.91 -1.70 -12.53
C GLN A 178 -5.56 -3.19 -12.63
N ALA A 179 -6.08 -3.86 -13.67
CA ALA A 179 -5.83 -5.27 -13.92
C ALA A 179 -4.33 -5.60 -14.11
N THR A 180 -3.59 -4.68 -14.73
CA THR A 180 -2.18 -4.88 -15.11
C THR A 180 -1.19 -4.24 -14.15
N GLY A 181 -1.58 -3.19 -13.41
CA GLY A 181 -0.65 -2.45 -12.57
C GLY A 181 -1.30 -1.34 -11.74
N PHE A 182 -0.46 -0.42 -11.27
CA PHE A 182 -0.85 0.78 -10.56
C PHE A 182 -1.04 1.93 -11.55
N ALA A 183 -2.25 2.48 -11.63
CA ALA A 183 -2.52 3.59 -12.52
C ALA A 183 -1.68 4.82 -12.12
N HIS A 184 -1.49 5.73 -13.09
CA HIS A 184 -0.84 7.02 -12.90
C HIS A 184 0.64 6.97 -12.49
N ASN A 185 1.27 5.79 -12.59
CA ASN A 185 2.70 5.57 -12.32
C ASN A 185 3.44 5.29 -13.63
N ASP A 186 3.32 6.23 -14.57
CA ASP A 186 3.97 6.17 -15.87
C ASP A 186 5.49 6.29 -15.76
N GLU A 187 6.18 5.73 -16.75
CA GLU A 187 7.64 5.82 -16.84
C GLU A 187 8.12 7.28 -16.89
N VAL A 188 9.25 7.53 -16.23
CA VAL A 188 10.02 8.76 -16.34
C VAL A 188 11.42 8.34 -16.74
N THR A 189 11.82 8.61 -17.98
CA THR A 189 13.10 8.12 -18.56
C THR A 189 14.17 9.20 -18.68
N SER A 190 13.79 10.47 -18.50
CA SER A 190 14.65 11.63 -18.75
C SER A 190 14.46 12.72 -17.69
N THR A 191 14.89 13.93 -18.02
CA THR A 191 14.86 15.12 -17.17
C THR A 191 13.46 15.55 -16.71
N SER A 192 12.38 14.89 -17.16
CA SER A 192 11.02 15.20 -16.73
C SER A 192 10.77 14.90 -15.24
N GLY A 193 11.62 14.11 -14.58
CA GLY A 193 11.63 13.92 -13.13
C GLY A 193 12.34 15.05 -12.35
N GLN A 194 13.09 15.92 -13.03
CA GLN A 194 13.84 17.01 -12.42
C GLN A 194 12.93 18.18 -12.08
N GLY A 195 13.09 18.67 -10.85
CA GLY A 195 12.41 19.82 -10.31
C GLY A 195 13.27 21.08 -10.33
N THR A 196 13.09 21.95 -9.33
CA THR A 196 13.83 23.20 -9.17
C THR A 196 15.33 22.94 -8.99
N ARG A 197 16.16 23.65 -9.76
CA ARG A 197 17.64 23.57 -9.70
C ARG A 197 18.22 24.13 -8.40
N SER A 198 19.41 23.62 -8.06
CA SER A 198 20.21 24.06 -6.90
C SER A 198 19.49 23.90 -5.56
N LYS A 199 18.66 22.86 -5.41
CA LYS A 199 17.85 22.59 -4.22
C LYS A 199 18.24 21.32 -3.48
N CYS A 200 18.66 20.26 -4.18
CA CYS A 200 18.87 18.95 -3.57
C CYS A 200 20.25 18.37 -3.89
N GLY A 201 21.19 18.49 -2.96
CA GLY A 201 22.49 17.81 -3.06
C GLY A 201 22.44 16.30 -2.76
N PHE A 202 21.33 15.81 -2.21
CA PHE A 202 21.21 14.41 -1.75
C PHE A 202 21.29 13.40 -2.91
N LEU A 203 20.79 13.74 -4.10
CA LEU A 203 20.73 12.83 -5.26
C LEU A 203 21.96 12.91 -6.17
N LYS A 204 23.05 13.51 -5.67
CA LYS A 204 24.31 13.58 -6.39
C LYS A 204 24.84 12.17 -6.63
N THR A 205 25.43 11.94 -7.80
CA THR A 205 26.13 10.70 -8.11
C THR A 205 27.64 10.90 -8.18
N ALA A 206 28.39 9.84 -7.91
CA ALA A 206 29.84 9.81 -7.95
C ALA A 206 30.36 8.49 -8.55
N ALA A 207 31.38 8.58 -9.39
CA ALA A 207 32.04 7.42 -9.99
C ALA A 207 32.98 6.69 -9.01
N THR A 208 33.40 7.34 -7.93
CA THR A 208 34.28 6.75 -6.91
C THR A 208 33.84 7.18 -5.52
N LEU A 209 33.05 6.31 -4.86
CA LEU A 209 32.49 6.59 -3.54
C LEU A 209 33.54 6.70 -2.42
N GLN A 210 34.72 6.11 -2.62
CA GLN A 210 35.84 6.18 -1.68
C GLN A 210 36.41 7.60 -1.51
N SER A 211 36.21 8.48 -2.49
CA SER A 211 36.80 9.83 -2.50
C SER A 211 35.79 10.94 -2.80
N ASN A 212 34.55 10.59 -3.14
CA ASN A 212 33.51 11.54 -3.50
C ASN A 212 32.18 11.15 -2.86
N ALA A 213 31.48 12.12 -2.29
CA ALA A 213 30.14 11.91 -1.75
C ALA A 213 29.09 11.77 -2.87
N GLY A 214 28.09 10.93 -2.64
CA GLY A 214 26.96 10.70 -3.54
C GLY A 214 26.59 9.22 -3.68
N PHE A 215 25.62 8.94 -4.54
CA PHE A 215 25.27 7.58 -4.97
C PHE A 215 26.22 7.11 -6.06
N TYR A 216 26.48 5.80 -6.12
CA TYR A 216 27.35 5.26 -7.16
C TYR A 216 26.74 5.47 -8.55
N SER A 217 27.48 6.09 -9.47
CA SER A 217 26.97 6.47 -10.80
C SER A 217 26.74 5.27 -11.74
N THR A 218 27.40 4.15 -11.48
CA THR A 218 27.31 2.93 -12.31
C THR A 218 26.64 1.83 -11.51
N ARG A 219 25.32 1.74 -11.57
CA ARG A 219 24.57 0.78 -10.75
C ARG A 219 24.94 -0.67 -11.10
N PRO A 220 25.30 -1.51 -10.13
CA PRO A 220 25.53 -2.94 -10.40
C PRO A 220 24.20 -3.63 -10.77
N ALA A 221 24.28 -4.76 -11.47
CA ALA A 221 23.10 -5.45 -12.02
C ALA A 221 22.07 -5.89 -10.96
N ASN A 222 22.48 -6.02 -9.69
CA ASN A 222 21.65 -6.41 -8.56
C ASN A 222 21.14 -5.22 -7.72
N ASP A 223 21.42 -3.99 -8.14
CA ASP A 223 20.96 -2.80 -7.45
C ASP A 223 19.43 -2.72 -7.42
N LYS A 224 18.87 -2.54 -6.23
CA LYS A 224 17.42 -2.48 -5.99
C LYS A 224 16.83 -1.10 -6.15
N GLY A 225 17.58 -0.08 -6.57
CA GLY A 225 17.01 1.26 -6.69
C GLY A 225 16.86 1.97 -5.34
N LEU A 226 16.43 3.23 -5.41
CA LEU A 226 15.90 3.96 -4.27
C LEU A 226 14.41 3.63 -4.13
N ALA A 227 13.90 3.62 -2.89
CA ALA A 227 12.52 3.20 -2.58
C ALA A 227 12.14 1.86 -3.24
N HIS A 228 13.05 0.87 -3.17
CA HIS A 228 12.85 -0.48 -3.71
C HIS A 228 12.52 -0.50 -5.21
N GLY A 229 13.20 0.33 -6.00
CA GLY A 229 13.17 0.29 -7.46
C GLY A 229 12.29 1.36 -8.08
N LEU A 230 11.53 2.11 -7.27
CA LEU A 230 10.66 3.19 -7.75
C LEU A 230 11.40 4.41 -8.25
N LEU A 231 12.63 4.59 -7.81
CA LEU A 231 13.45 5.70 -8.24
C LEU A 231 14.87 5.23 -8.50
N THR A 232 15.38 5.58 -9.68
CA THR A 232 16.80 5.45 -10.01
C THR A 232 17.33 6.78 -10.52
N LEU A 233 18.64 6.87 -10.70
CA LEU A 233 19.31 8.08 -11.13
C LEU A 233 19.97 7.82 -12.48
N ASN A 234 19.53 8.52 -13.51
CA ASN A 234 20.11 8.45 -14.86
C ASN A 234 21.15 9.56 -15.04
N GLY A 235 22.19 9.52 -14.20
CA GLY A 235 23.14 10.60 -14.00
C GLY A 235 22.89 11.40 -12.71
N ALA A 236 23.77 12.34 -12.41
CA ALA A 236 23.64 13.20 -11.23
C ALA A 236 22.31 13.96 -11.27
N ASN A 237 21.53 13.86 -10.19
CA ASN A 237 20.28 14.60 -9.98
C ASN A 237 19.24 14.45 -11.11
N ASN A 238 19.28 13.34 -11.83
CA ASN A 238 18.28 12.99 -12.85
C ASN A 238 17.42 11.82 -12.36
N PRO A 239 16.41 12.08 -11.50
CA PRO A 239 15.55 11.04 -10.97
C PRO A 239 14.64 10.49 -12.08
N ILE A 240 14.79 9.20 -12.34
CA ILE A 240 13.96 8.44 -13.26
C ILE A 240 13.17 7.38 -12.50
N ALA A 241 12.04 6.96 -13.06
CA ALA A 241 11.16 5.99 -12.43
C ALA A 241 10.63 5.01 -13.48
N PRO A 242 10.58 3.70 -13.17
CA PRO A 242 10.01 2.73 -14.08
C PRO A 242 8.49 2.91 -14.20
N ALA A 243 7.91 2.38 -15.27
CA ALA A 243 6.47 2.20 -15.36
C ALA A 243 5.99 1.15 -14.36
N LEU A 244 4.91 1.46 -13.65
CA LEU A 244 4.16 0.47 -12.84
C LEU A 244 2.73 0.25 -13.34
N THR A 245 2.36 0.90 -14.44
CA THR A 245 1.03 0.78 -15.07
C THR A 245 0.78 -0.61 -15.65
N ASP A 246 1.86 -1.32 -16.00
CA ASP A 246 1.82 -2.73 -16.38
C ASP A 246 2.97 -3.51 -15.72
N LEU A 247 2.60 -4.40 -14.81
CA LEU A 247 3.48 -5.30 -14.06
C LEU A 247 3.33 -6.75 -14.54
N SER A 248 2.66 -6.98 -15.67
CA SER A 248 2.50 -8.30 -16.28
C SER A 248 3.88 -8.89 -16.63
N GLY A 249 4.12 -10.14 -16.22
CA GLY A 249 5.39 -10.81 -16.44
C GLY A 249 6.59 -10.28 -15.64
N LYS A 250 6.37 -9.37 -14.67
CA LYS A 250 7.45 -8.79 -13.86
C LYS A 250 7.75 -9.53 -12.55
N ALA A 251 7.22 -10.73 -12.36
CA ALA A 251 7.35 -11.48 -11.10
C ALA A 251 8.81 -11.74 -10.67
N ASP A 252 9.66 -12.04 -11.64
CA ASP A 252 11.09 -12.35 -11.45
C ASP A 252 12.00 -11.15 -11.77
N ASP A 253 11.42 -9.99 -12.09
CA ASP A 253 12.18 -8.78 -12.37
C ASP A 253 12.91 -8.33 -11.09
N PRO A 254 14.24 -8.10 -11.13
CA PRO A 254 15.00 -7.77 -9.93
C PRO A 254 14.59 -6.42 -9.32
N ALA A 255 14.08 -5.47 -10.10
CA ALA A 255 13.63 -4.16 -9.64
C ALA A 255 12.11 -4.12 -9.39
N LEU A 256 11.32 -4.81 -10.22
CA LEU A 256 9.86 -4.71 -10.22
C LEU A 256 9.14 -5.90 -9.58
N GLY A 257 9.83 -7.00 -9.26
CA GLY A 257 9.22 -8.21 -8.72
C GLY A 257 8.50 -8.01 -7.40
N PHE A 258 8.95 -7.07 -6.56
CA PHE A 258 8.21 -6.67 -5.37
C PHE A 258 6.91 -5.95 -5.70
N TRP A 259 6.96 -4.96 -6.61
CA TRP A 259 5.79 -4.18 -7.02
C TRP A 259 4.76 -5.06 -7.70
N HIS A 260 5.21 -6.04 -8.51
CA HIS A 260 4.36 -7.10 -9.04
C HIS A 260 3.65 -7.89 -7.94
N LYS A 261 4.38 -8.35 -6.91
CA LYS A 261 3.78 -9.10 -5.78
C LYS A 261 2.82 -8.24 -4.97
N ALA A 262 3.15 -6.97 -4.74
CA ALA A 262 2.28 -6.03 -4.04
C ALA A 262 0.99 -5.77 -4.82
N HIS A 263 1.09 -5.54 -6.13
CA HIS A 263 -0.05 -5.39 -7.02
C HIS A 263 -0.92 -6.65 -7.04
N ALA A 264 -0.33 -7.82 -7.28
CA ALA A 264 -1.04 -9.09 -7.31
C ALA A 264 -1.76 -9.39 -5.99
N ALA A 265 -1.13 -9.09 -4.85
CA ALA A 265 -1.74 -9.26 -3.54
C ALA A 265 -2.92 -8.30 -3.32
N ALA A 266 -2.74 -7.01 -3.64
CA ALA A 266 -3.80 -6.01 -3.54
C ALA A 266 -4.99 -6.36 -4.45
N GLN A 267 -4.73 -6.77 -5.69
CA GLN A 267 -5.74 -7.18 -6.65
C GLN A 267 -6.47 -8.44 -6.21
N ALA A 268 -5.75 -9.45 -5.71
CA ALA A 268 -6.37 -10.69 -5.21
C ALA A 268 -7.33 -10.42 -4.04
N ALA A 269 -6.99 -9.49 -3.15
CA ALA A 269 -7.87 -9.07 -2.06
C ALA A 269 -9.03 -8.18 -2.55
N ALA A 270 -8.79 -7.26 -3.49
CA ALA A 270 -9.83 -6.39 -4.04
C ALA A 270 -10.91 -7.16 -4.82
N ASN A 271 -10.51 -8.20 -5.56
CA ASN A 271 -11.42 -9.05 -6.32
C ASN A 271 -12.23 -10.03 -5.46
N GLU A 272 -11.94 -10.08 -4.16
CA GLU A 272 -12.60 -10.98 -3.24
C GLU A 272 -14.01 -10.46 -2.88
N LYS A 273 -15.02 -11.14 -3.42
CA LYS A 273 -16.42 -10.81 -3.11
C LYS A 273 -16.84 -11.47 -1.80
N SER A 274 -17.37 -10.68 -0.87
CA SER A 274 -18.11 -11.21 0.27
C SER A 274 -19.44 -11.79 -0.20
N ILE A 275 -19.81 -12.95 0.32
CA ILE A 275 -21.15 -13.51 0.10
C ILE A 275 -22.09 -12.77 1.03
N THR A 276 -22.92 -11.88 0.49
CA THR A 276 -23.92 -11.16 1.27
C THR A 276 -25.05 -12.11 1.65
N ILE A 277 -25.41 -12.14 2.94
CA ILE A 277 -26.65 -12.78 3.39
C ILE A 277 -27.72 -11.72 3.59
N ASN A 278 -29.00 -12.10 3.50
CA ASN A 278 -30.07 -11.16 3.76
C ASN A 278 -30.15 -10.82 5.26
N ASN A 279 -30.15 -9.53 5.57
CA ASN A 279 -30.32 -9.05 6.94
C ASN A 279 -31.76 -9.23 7.43
N ASP A 280 -32.74 -9.19 6.52
CA ASP A 280 -34.13 -9.53 6.83
C ASP A 280 -34.27 -11.02 7.11
N GLU A 281 -34.80 -11.36 8.29
CA GLU A 281 -34.94 -12.75 8.74
C GLU A 281 -35.88 -13.55 7.84
N THR A 282 -36.98 -12.95 7.37
CA THR A 282 -37.93 -13.63 6.49
C THR A 282 -37.30 -13.96 5.15
N GLN A 283 -36.61 -13.00 4.55
CA GLN A 283 -35.96 -13.20 3.27
C GLN A 283 -34.78 -14.17 3.40
N ARG A 284 -34.02 -14.12 4.50
CA ARG A 284 -32.96 -15.09 4.78
C ARG A 284 -33.49 -16.52 4.85
N LEU A 285 -34.62 -16.73 5.54
CA LEU A 285 -35.26 -18.05 5.58
C LEU A 285 -35.73 -18.52 4.20
N LYS A 286 -36.24 -17.60 3.36
CA LYS A 286 -36.59 -17.92 1.97
C LYS A 286 -35.35 -18.28 1.14
N ASP A 287 -34.24 -17.59 1.35
CA ASP A 287 -32.99 -17.86 0.64
C ASP A 287 -32.39 -19.22 1.06
N LEU A 288 -32.51 -19.60 2.34
CA LEU A 288 -32.11 -20.91 2.87
C LEU A 288 -33.01 -22.06 2.43
N ALA A 289 -34.25 -21.76 2.02
CA ALA A 289 -35.23 -22.76 1.59
C ALA A 289 -35.13 -23.13 0.09
N ARG A 290 -34.22 -22.49 -0.66
CA ARG A 290 -33.99 -22.73 -2.09
C ARG A 290 -32.90 -23.76 -2.30
#